data_AF-A0A6B2SA51-F1
#
_entry.id   AF-A0A6B2SA51-F1
#
_cell.length_a   1.000
_cell.length_b   1.000
_cell.length_c   1.000
_cell.angle_alpha   90.00
_cell.angle_beta   90.00
_cell.angle_gamma   90.00
#
_symmetry.space_group_name_H-M   'P 1'
#
loop_
_entity.id
_entity.type
_entity.pdbx_description
1 polymer ?
#
loop_
_entity_poly.entity_id
_entity_poly.type
_entity_poly.pdbx_seq_one_letter_code
_entity_poly.pdbx_strand_id
1 'polypeptide(L)'
;MSEAAIRPGVHASALLAPLDPLLRAWLPRQRWFAGKGRPVTALEAVSVTELLPRSSPSGLLHLLLRVRQPMVPPQDAGLDGSHPERPTDCYQLLLGVRRTLPPHLAPAMIGHVTEGPLTGHTVYDALHDPRLTGLLLERLRIPGRHGVLRFERDMGVEIPSGLTPRLLTSEQSNSSLVYGDTFILKLFRRVVPGLNPDLELPLRLAAEGCARVPAPTAWFLADLDAGASAPEESCGLGVLQPYLAGAEDGWELALRMRDKGESFTGEARALGRATAEVHAALAA
;
A
#
# COMPACT_ATOMS: atom_id res chain seq x y z
N MET A 1 -12.38 -30.32 2.83
CA MET A 1 -11.85 -30.91 1.58
C MET A 1 -10.60 -30.15 1.21
N SER A 2 -9.55 -30.89 0.87
CA SER A 2 -8.13 -30.49 0.90
C SER A 2 -7.81 -29.27 0.04
N GLU A 3 -7.43 -28.18 0.70
CA GLU A 3 -6.76 -27.03 0.10
C GLU A 3 -5.28 -27.42 -0.03
N ALA A 4 -4.91 -27.87 -1.23
CA ALA A 4 -3.52 -28.20 -1.54
C ALA A 4 -2.69 -26.92 -1.40
N ALA A 5 -1.75 -26.92 -0.45
CA ALA A 5 -0.74 -25.89 -0.31
C ALA A 5 0.10 -25.82 -1.60
N ILE A 6 -0.29 -24.94 -2.50
CA ILE A 6 0.49 -24.61 -3.69
C ILE A 6 1.75 -23.91 -3.21
N ARG A 7 2.93 -24.48 -3.53
CA ARG A 7 4.22 -23.82 -3.30
C ARG A 7 4.14 -22.39 -3.87
N PRO A 8 4.29 -21.33 -3.04
CA PRO A 8 4.02 -19.95 -3.45
C PRO A 8 4.76 -19.53 -4.73
N GLY A 9 5.97 -20.05 -4.97
CA GLY A 9 6.83 -19.65 -6.08
C GLY A 9 6.38 -20.06 -7.49
N VAL A 10 5.82 -21.26 -7.70
CA VAL A 10 5.56 -21.75 -9.07
C VAL A 10 4.31 -21.11 -9.68
N HIS A 11 3.23 -21.02 -8.90
CA HIS A 11 1.98 -20.39 -9.36
C HIS A 11 2.13 -18.86 -9.49
N ALA A 12 2.82 -18.22 -8.56
CA ALA A 12 3.12 -16.79 -8.65
C ALA A 12 3.97 -16.47 -9.90
N SER A 13 4.99 -17.29 -10.19
CA SER A 13 5.82 -17.14 -11.39
C SER A 13 5.01 -17.33 -12.68
N ALA A 14 4.15 -18.35 -12.75
CA ALA A 14 3.28 -18.59 -13.91
C ALA A 14 2.29 -17.44 -14.19
N LEU A 15 1.80 -16.78 -13.13
CA LEU A 15 0.95 -15.59 -13.26
C LEU A 15 1.75 -14.32 -13.60
N LEU A 16 2.97 -14.18 -13.10
CA LEU A 16 3.81 -13.03 -13.39
C LEU A 16 4.34 -13.03 -14.82
N ALA A 17 4.72 -14.19 -15.36
CA ALA A 17 5.36 -14.29 -16.69
C ALA A 17 4.65 -13.48 -17.79
N PRO A 18 3.32 -13.60 -18.01
CA PRO A 18 2.63 -12.79 -19.02
C PRO A 18 2.43 -11.32 -18.63
N LEU A 19 2.59 -10.96 -17.34
CA LEU A 19 2.48 -9.59 -16.84
C LEU A 19 3.80 -8.83 -16.83
N ASP A 20 4.93 -9.54 -16.81
CA ASP A 20 6.27 -8.98 -16.72
C ASP A 20 6.50 -7.82 -17.72
N PRO A 21 6.30 -7.99 -19.05
CA PRO A 21 6.56 -6.90 -20.00
C PRO A 21 5.65 -5.69 -19.77
N LEU A 22 4.38 -5.92 -19.39
CA LEU A 22 3.42 -4.87 -19.11
C LEU A 22 3.81 -4.08 -17.85
N LEU A 23 4.20 -4.79 -16.79
CA LEU A 23 4.59 -4.19 -15.51
C LEU A 23 5.91 -3.42 -15.63
N ARG A 24 6.89 -3.89 -16.42
CA ARG A 24 8.13 -3.15 -16.68
C ARG A 24 7.89 -1.82 -17.37
N ALA A 25 6.93 -1.75 -18.28
CA ALA A 25 6.56 -0.50 -18.95
C ALA A 25 5.70 0.41 -18.07
N TRP A 26 4.89 -0.17 -17.17
CA TRP A 26 3.96 0.57 -16.32
C TRP A 26 4.60 1.12 -15.04
N LEU A 27 5.44 0.35 -14.33
CA LEU A 27 6.03 0.74 -13.04
C LEU A 27 6.81 2.07 -13.09
N PRO A 28 7.70 2.34 -14.07
CA PRO A 28 8.47 3.59 -14.09
C PRO A 28 7.62 4.85 -14.27
N ARG A 29 6.39 4.71 -14.77
CA ARG A 29 5.44 5.81 -14.95
C ARG A 29 4.71 6.18 -13.65
N GLN A 30 4.81 5.36 -12.62
CA GLN A 30 4.10 5.58 -11.37
C GLN A 30 4.84 6.59 -10.49
N ARG A 31 4.10 7.52 -9.88
CA ARG A 31 4.71 8.57 -9.06
C ARG A 31 5.46 7.99 -7.85
N TRP A 32 4.90 6.96 -7.23
CA TRP A 32 5.42 6.28 -6.04
C TRP A 32 6.57 5.30 -6.33
N PHE A 33 6.88 5.01 -7.59
CA PHE A 33 8.00 4.15 -7.93
C PHE A 33 9.32 4.86 -7.63
N ALA A 34 10.12 4.34 -6.70
CA ALA A 34 11.37 4.96 -6.27
C ALA A 34 12.51 4.77 -7.30
N GLY A 35 12.38 3.78 -8.18
CA GLY A 35 13.38 3.40 -9.17
C GLY A 35 13.45 4.27 -10.44
N LYS A 36 12.89 5.48 -10.45
CA LYS A 36 12.82 6.33 -11.65
C LYS A 36 14.20 6.60 -12.25
N GLY A 37 14.23 6.76 -13.58
CA GLY A 37 15.45 7.00 -14.34
C GLY A 37 16.36 5.78 -14.51
N ARG A 38 16.00 4.62 -13.94
CA ARG A 38 16.73 3.35 -14.12
C ARG A 38 15.83 2.29 -14.77
N PRO A 39 16.35 1.51 -15.74
CA PRO A 39 15.56 0.45 -16.34
C PRO A 39 15.27 -0.67 -15.32
N VAL A 40 14.11 -1.32 -15.46
CA VAL A 40 13.77 -2.52 -14.69
C VAL A 40 14.37 -3.73 -15.40
N THR A 41 15.37 -4.38 -14.78
CA THR A 41 16.12 -5.50 -15.38
C THR A 41 15.55 -6.86 -15.04
N ALA A 42 14.89 -7.01 -13.90
CA ALA A 42 14.14 -8.22 -13.58
C ALA A 42 12.94 -7.94 -12.68
N LEU A 43 11.91 -8.76 -12.82
CA LEU A 43 10.76 -8.82 -11.92
C LEU A 43 10.67 -10.23 -11.34
N GLU A 44 10.40 -10.33 -10.04
CA GLU A 44 10.23 -11.61 -9.35
C GLU A 44 9.00 -11.51 -8.46
N ALA A 45 8.05 -12.43 -8.64
CA ALA A 45 6.84 -12.46 -7.81
C ALA A 45 7.20 -13.09 -6.47
N VAL A 46 7.10 -12.30 -5.41
CA VAL A 46 7.28 -12.75 -4.03
C VAL A 46 6.02 -13.51 -3.59
N SER A 47 4.84 -12.96 -3.89
CA SER A 47 3.57 -13.66 -3.69
C SER A 47 2.49 -13.10 -4.61
N VAL A 48 1.52 -13.95 -4.94
CA VAL A 48 0.27 -13.57 -5.61
C VAL A 48 -0.89 -14.15 -4.84
N THR A 49 -1.80 -13.29 -4.40
CA THR A 49 -2.99 -13.67 -3.64
C THR A 49 -4.25 -13.23 -4.39
N GLU A 50 -5.13 -14.18 -4.72
CA GLU A 50 -6.42 -13.88 -5.33
C GLU A 50 -7.41 -13.43 -4.25
N LEU A 51 -7.65 -12.13 -4.11
CA LEU A 51 -8.66 -11.59 -3.19
C LEU A 51 -10.08 -11.77 -3.73
N LEU A 52 -10.24 -11.69 -5.06
CA LEU A 52 -11.44 -12.11 -5.77
C LEU A 52 -11.05 -13.06 -6.89
N PRO A 53 -11.73 -14.20 -7.03
CA PRO A 53 -11.45 -15.16 -8.09
C PRO A 53 -11.51 -14.50 -9.46
N ARG A 54 -10.55 -14.83 -10.33
CA ARG A 54 -10.53 -14.34 -11.72
C ARG A 54 -11.73 -14.79 -12.55
N SER A 55 -12.43 -15.83 -12.10
CA SER A 55 -13.70 -16.30 -12.69
C SER A 55 -14.87 -15.34 -12.42
N SER A 56 -14.72 -14.41 -11.47
CA SER A 56 -15.69 -13.35 -11.23
C SER A 56 -15.73 -12.37 -12.40
N PRO A 57 -16.81 -11.59 -12.59
CA PRO A 57 -16.86 -10.55 -13.62
C PRO A 57 -15.69 -9.55 -13.56
N SER A 58 -15.15 -9.33 -12.36
CA SER A 58 -13.88 -8.62 -12.10
C SER A 58 -13.08 -9.40 -11.06
N GLY A 59 -11.88 -9.88 -11.43
CA GLY A 59 -10.92 -10.46 -10.49
C GLY A 59 -10.09 -9.38 -9.79
N LEU A 60 -9.60 -9.68 -8.59
CA LEU A 60 -8.68 -8.83 -7.83
C LEU A 60 -7.50 -9.67 -7.35
N LEU A 61 -6.31 -9.28 -7.80
CA LEU A 61 -5.05 -9.88 -7.39
C LEU A 61 -4.29 -8.89 -6.51
N HIS A 62 -3.77 -9.39 -5.40
CA HIS A 62 -2.72 -8.74 -4.64
C HIS A 62 -1.39 -9.36 -5.03
N LEU A 63 -0.43 -8.54 -5.45
CA LEU A 63 0.89 -8.96 -5.92
C LEU A 63 1.97 -8.26 -5.09
N LEU A 64 2.86 -9.06 -4.50
CA LEU A 64 4.14 -8.58 -3.99
C LEU A 64 5.22 -8.88 -5.03
N LEU A 65 5.87 -7.82 -5.49
CA LEU A 65 6.76 -7.82 -6.63
C LEU A 65 8.12 -7.28 -6.25
N ARG A 66 9.16 -8.11 -6.35
CA ARG A 66 10.53 -7.69 -6.22
C ARG A 66 11.02 -7.15 -7.56
N VAL A 67 11.58 -5.94 -7.55
CA VAL A 67 12.08 -5.24 -8.74
C VAL A 67 13.59 -5.14 -8.66
N ARG A 68 14.28 -5.66 -9.70
CA ARG A 68 15.72 -5.49 -9.86
C ARG A 68 16.01 -4.38 -10.85
N GLN A 69 16.99 -3.55 -10.53
CA GLN A 69 17.50 -2.48 -11.38
C GLN A 69 19.03 -2.50 -11.36
N PRO A 70 19.70 -1.99 -12.40
CA PRO A 70 21.16 -1.92 -12.42
C PRO A 70 21.69 -1.08 -11.25
N MET A 71 22.82 -1.51 -10.70
CA MET A 71 23.60 -0.72 -9.76
C MET A 71 24.15 0.51 -10.48
N VAL A 72 24.01 1.69 -9.87
CA VAL A 72 24.90 2.82 -10.18
C VAL A 72 26.04 2.68 -9.18
N PRO A 73 27.29 2.43 -9.60
CA PRO A 73 28.40 2.41 -8.67
C PRO A 73 28.46 3.79 -7.97
N PRO A 74 28.57 3.83 -6.63
CA PRO A 74 28.86 5.07 -5.93
C PRO A 74 30.10 5.72 -6.57
N GLN A 75 30.09 7.04 -6.74
CA GLN A 75 31.25 7.77 -7.28
C GLN A 75 32.51 7.58 -6.40
N ASP A 76 32.33 7.18 -5.13
CA ASP A 76 33.39 6.92 -4.15
C ASP A 76 33.49 5.45 -3.70
N ALA A 77 33.06 4.49 -4.53
CA ALA A 77 33.22 3.08 -4.16
C ALA A 77 34.70 2.68 -4.19
N GLY A 78 35.24 2.35 -3.01
CA GLY A 78 36.61 1.87 -2.83
C GLY A 78 36.96 0.67 -3.71
N LEU A 79 38.26 0.49 -3.93
CA LEU A 79 38.85 -0.58 -4.75
C LEU A 79 38.68 -2.00 -4.17
N ASP A 80 37.99 -2.12 -3.02
CA ASP A 80 37.60 -3.38 -2.42
C ASP A 80 36.27 -3.83 -3.03
N GLY A 81 36.34 -4.74 -4.02
CA GLY A 81 35.20 -5.26 -4.80
C GLY A 81 34.06 -5.95 -4.01
N SER A 82 33.93 -5.72 -2.71
CA SER A 82 32.72 -6.00 -1.93
C SER A 82 31.74 -4.83 -2.04
N HIS A 83 30.95 -4.80 -3.11
CA HIS A 83 29.75 -3.98 -3.12
C HIS A 83 28.65 -4.72 -2.34
N PRO A 84 28.10 -4.17 -1.24
CA PRO A 84 26.91 -4.75 -0.66
C PRO A 84 25.81 -4.73 -1.72
N GLU A 85 25.24 -5.90 -2.04
CA GLU A 85 24.03 -5.97 -2.87
C GLU A 85 23.00 -5.06 -2.22
N ARG A 86 22.59 -3.97 -2.89
CA ARG A 86 21.45 -3.20 -2.40
C ARG A 86 20.25 -4.12 -2.38
N PRO A 87 19.48 -4.17 -1.29
CA PRO A 87 18.26 -4.96 -1.24
C PRO A 87 17.36 -4.54 -2.41
N THR A 88 16.93 -5.52 -3.19
CA THR A 88 15.94 -5.33 -4.24
C THR A 88 14.66 -4.76 -3.64
N ASP A 89 14.13 -3.67 -4.20
CA ASP A 89 12.89 -3.08 -3.70
C ASP A 89 11.72 -4.06 -3.91
N CYS A 90 10.90 -4.25 -2.87
CA CYS A 90 9.64 -4.97 -2.94
C CYS A 90 8.49 -3.97 -3.06
N TYR A 91 7.56 -4.22 -3.99
CA TYR A 91 6.39 -3.38 -4.22
C TYR A 91 5.09 -4.17 -4.08
N GLN A 92 4.08 -3.52 -3.50
CA GLN A 92 2.71 -4.01 -3.44
C GLN A 92 1.86 -3.43 -4.57
N LEU A 93 1.22 -4.30 -5.33
CA LEU A 93 0.27 -3.95 -6.38
C LEU A 93 -1.10 -4.59 -6.12
N LEU A 94 -2.17 -3.84 -6.38
CA LEU A 94 -3.52 -4.35 -6.50
C LEU A 94 -3.92 -4.31 -7.97
N LEU A 95 -4.07 -5.49 -8.58
CA LEU A 95 -4.33 -5.64 -10.00
C LEU A 95 -5.77 -6.11 -10.21
N GLY A 96 -6.53 -5.34 -10.97
CA GLY A 96 -7.82 -5.76 -11.45
C GLY A 96 -7.67 -6.57 -12.73
N VAL A 97 -8.48 -7.62 -12.89
CA VAL A 97 -8.43 -8.52 -14.05
C VAL A 97 -9.83 -8.67 -14.63
N ARG A 98 -10.00 -8.35 -15.91
CA ARG A 98 -11.31 -8.43 -16.61
C ARG A 98 -11.15 -8.72 -18.09
N ARG A 99 -12.14 -9.36 -18.72
CA ARG A 99 -12.15 -9.53 -20.19
C ARG A 99 -12.33 -8.22 -20.94
N THR A 100 -13.29 -7.40 -20.52
CA THR A 100 -13.60 -6.11 -21.15
C THR A 100 -13.48 -5.00 -20.11
N LEU A 101 -12.64 -4.00 -20.39
CA LEU A 101 -12.41 -2.87 -19.50
C LEU A 101 -13.45 -1.77 -19.78
N PRO A 102 -14.23 -1.32 -18.79
CA PRO A 102 -15.12 -0.17 -18.95
C PRO A 102 -14.35 1.10 -19.35
N PRO A 103 -14.91 1.99 -20.21
CA PRO A 103 -14.20 3.18 -20.68
C PRO A 103 -13.65 4.10 -19.58
N HIS A 104 -14.39 4.25 -18.46
CA HIS A 104 -13.96 5.07 -17.33
C HIS A 104 -12.70 4.54 -16.62
N LEU A 105 -12.31 3.27 -16.85
CA LEU A 105 -11.11 2.64 -16.29
C LEU A 105 -9.96 2.55 -17.29
N ALA A 106 -10.15 3.04 -18.52
CA ALA A 106 -9.09 3.08 -19.53
C ALA A 106 -7.78 3.76 -19.05
N PRO A 107 -7.82 4.87 -18.28
CA PRO A 107 -6.59 5.49 -17.76
C PRO A 107 -5.81 4.60 -16.78
N ALA A 108 -6.47 3.64 -16.14
CA ALA A 108 -5.85 2.71 -15.20
C ALA A 108 -5.28 1.45 -15.85
N MET A 109 -5.45 1.30 -17.17
CA MET A 109 -5.03 0.11 -17.91
C MET A 109 -3.51 -0.07 -17.85
N ILE A 110 -3.10 -1.28 -17.47
CA ILE A 110 -1.70 -1.72 -17.50
C ILE A 110 -1.42 -2.38 -18.85
N GLY A 111 -2.31 -3.27 -19.31
CA GLY A 111 -2.26 -3.83 -20.66
C GLY A 111 -3.17 -5.03 -20.88
N HIS A 112 -3.13 -5.57 -22.09
CA HIS A 112 -3.83 -6.80 -22.49
C HIS A 112 -2.90 -8.00 -22.41
N VAL A 113 -3.42 -9.11 -21.88
CA VAL A 113 -2.66 -10.35 -21.77
C VAL A 113 -2.99 -11.28 -22.93
N THR A 114 -1.98 -11.63 -23.71
CA THR A 114 -2.10 -12.44 -24.93
C THR A 114 -1.69 -13.90 -24.74
N GLU A 115 -1.04 -14.23 -23.62
CA GLU A 115 -0.53 -15.57 -23.34
C GLU A 115 -0.63 -15.94 -21.85
N GLY A 116 -0.49 -17.23 -21.55
CA GLY A 116 -0.52 -17.74 -20.18
C GLY A 116 -1.91 -17.75 -19.53
N PRO A 117 -1.98 -17.92 -18.19
CA PRO A 117 -3.24 -18.18 -17.47
C PRO A 117 -4.26 -17.02 -17.51
N LEU A 118 -3.82 -15.81 -17.88
CA LEU A 118 -4.65 -14.61 -17.97
C LEU A 118 -5.02 -14.24 -19.42
N THR A 119 -4.73 -15.11 -20.40
CA THR A 119 -5.03 -14.87 -21.82
C THR A 119 -6.45 -14.35 -22.03
N GLY A 120 -6.59 -13.30 -22.84
CA GLY A 120 -7.87 -12.66 -23.16
C GLY A 120 -8.41 -11.73 -22.06
N HIS A 121 -7.64 -11.49 -21.00
CA HIS A 121 -7.95 -10.48 -20.00
C HIS A 121 -7.13 -9.21 -20.20
N THR A 122 -7.73 -8.10 -19.77
CA THR A 122 -7.11 -6.80 -19.54
C THR A 122 -6.78 -6.67 -18.06
N VAL A 123 -5.56 -6.22 -17.78
CA VAL A 123 -5.06 -5.95 -16.43
C VAL A 123 -4.94 -4.45 -16.23
N TYR A 124 -5.32 -3.97 -15.05
CA TYR A 124 -5.38 -2.53 -14.72
C TYR A 124 -5.12 -2.31 -13.23
N ASP A 125 -4.76 -1.08 -12.83
CA ASP A 125 -4.62 -0.73 -11.41
C ASP A 125 -6.00 -0.72 -10.74
N ALA A 126 -6.21 -1.66 -9.81
CA ALA A 126 -7.49 -1.86 -9.14
C ALA A 126 -7.91 -0.66 -8.28
N LEU A 127 -6.99 0.22 -7.89
CA LEU A 127 -7.32 1.40 -7.08
C LEU A 127 -8.25 2.39 -7.78
N HIS A 128 -8.31 2.33 -9.10
CA HIS A 128 -9.22 3.17 -9.89
C HIS A 128 -10.63 2.59 -9.99
N ASP A 129 -10.86 1.37 -9.52
CA ASP A 129 -12.15 0.67 -9.62
C ASP A 129 -12.90 0.71 -8.28
N PRO A 130 -14.00 1.51 -8.18
CA PRO A 130 -14.77 1.64 -6.95
C PRO A 130 -15.34 0.32 -6.44
N ARG A 131 -15.61 -0.65 -7.33
CA ARG A 131 -16.13 -1.95 -6.93
C ARG A 131 -15.06 -2.77 -6.22
N LEU A 132 -13.84 -2.80 -6.77
CA LEU A 132 -12.74 -3.57 -6.18
C LEU A 132 -12.21 -2.93 -4.90
N THR A 133 -12.15 -1.59 -4.85
CA THR A 133 -11.75 -0.86 -3.64
C THR A 133 -12.82 -0.95 -2.55
N GLY A 134 -14.11 -0.95 -2.88
CA GLY A 134 -15.17 -1.27 -1.92
C GLY A 134 -15.01 -2.67 -1.32
N LEU A 135 -14.65 -3.68 -2.13
CA LEU A 135 -14.39 -5.04 -1.64
C LEU A 135 -13.15 -5.14 -0.74
N LEU A 136 -12.15 -4.28 -0.95
CA LEU A 136 -11.01 -4.17 -0.05
C LEU A 136 -11.41 -3.66 1.33
N LEU A 137 -12.32 -2.68 1.41
CA LEU A 137 -12.91 -2.24 2.69
C LEU A 137 -13.64 -3.40 3.37
N GLU A 138 -14.51 -4.10 2.64
CA GLU A 138 -15.22 -5.27 3.19
C GLU A 138 -14.26 -6.34 3.70
N ARG A 139 -13.13 -6.55 3.03
CA ARG A 139 -12.08 -7.46 3.50
C ARG A 139 -11.45 -6.98 4.81
N LEU A 140 -11.17 -5.69 4.97
CA LEU A 140 -10.59 -5.11 6.20
C LEU A 140 -11.53 -5.18 7.41
N ARG A 141 -12.84 -5.35 7.18
CA ARG A 141 -13.83 -5.50 8.27
C ARG A 141 -13.75 -6.85 8.97
N ILE A 142 -13.16 -7.86 8.33
CA ILE A 142 -13.13 -9.25 8.82
C ILE A 142 -11.68 -9.61 9.18
N PRO A 143 -11.31 -9.75 10.47
CA PRO A 143 -9.99 -10.24 10.85
C PRO A 143 -9.73 -11.65 10.29
N GLY A 144 -8.46 -11.99 10.08
CA GLY A 144 -8.04 -13.35 9.73
C GLY A 144 -7.15 -13.40 8.50
N ARG A 145 -6.78 -14.62 8.10
CA ARG A 145 -5.81 -14.87 7.04
C ARG A 145 -6.47 -15.11 5.69
N HIS A 146 -5.79 -14.75 4.62
CA HIS A 146 -6.13 -15.12 3.25
C HIS A 146 -4.83 -15.30 2.45
N GLY A 147 -4.40 -16.55 2.28
CA GLY A 147 -3.06 -16.86 1.79
C GLY A 147 -1.98 -16.30 2.74
N VAL A 148 -1.02 -15.55 2.18
CA VAL A 148 0.05 -14.88 2.95
C VAL A 148 -0.43 -13.61 3.66
N LEU A 149 -1.64 -13.13 3.35
CA LEU A 149 -2.16 -11.88 3.89
C LEU A 149 -2.83 -12.13 5.24
N ARG A 150 -2.49 -11.31 6.23
CA ARG A 150 -3.13 -11.28 7.55
C ARG A 150 -3.82 -9.95 7.74
N PHE A 151 -5.10 -9.99 8.09
CA PHE A 151 -5.94 -8.81 8.31
C PHE A 151 -6.30 -8.71 9.78
N GLU A 152 -6.16 -7.52 10.33
CA GLU A 152 -6.38 -7.21 11.74
C GLU A 152 -7.14 -5.89 11.87
N ARG A 153 -7.79 -5.71 13.02
CA ARG A 153 -8.57 -4.52 13.32
C ARG A 153 -8.79 -4.36 14.81
N ASP A 154 -9.04 -3.13 15.20
CA ASP A 154 -9.61 -2.82 16.51
C ASP A 154 -11.09 -3.29 16.53
N MET A 155 -11.39 -4.24 17.40
CA MET A 155 -12.75 -4.77 17.57
C MET A 155 -13.69 -3.80 18.30
N GLY A 156 -13.15 -2.76 18.95
CA GLY A 156 -13.90 -1.70 19.62
C GLY A 156 -14.42 -0.60 18.68
N VAL A 157 -13.93 -0.52 17.43
CA VAL A 157 -14.29 0.56 16.49
C VAL A 157 -15.12 0.04 15.32
N GLU A 158 -16.35 0.48 15.17
CA GLU A 158 -17.19 0.06 14.04
C GLU A 158 -16.63 0.56 12.69
N ILE A 159 -16.60 -0.32 11.68
CA ILE A 159 -16.37 0.06 10.28
C ILE A 159 -17.67 -0.23 9.52
N PRO A 160 -18.42 0.79 9.11
CA PRO A 160 -19.64 0.63 8.32
C PRO A 160 -19.39 -0.05 6.98
N SER A 161 -20.35 -0.85 6.52
CA SER A 161 -20.34 -1.42 5.17
C SER A 161 -20.64 -0.37 4.11
N GLY A 162 -20.18 -0.59 2.88
CA GLY A 162 -20.70 0.15 1.72
C GLY A 162 -20.33 1.64 1.67
N LEU A 163 -19.29 2.06 2.42
CA LEU A 163 -18.75 3.40 2.30
C LEU A 163 -18.16 3.62 0.90
N THR A 164 -18.48 4.76 0.28
CA THR A 164 -18.06 5.06 -1.09
C THR A 164 -16.55 5.33 -1.14
N PRO A 165 -15.76 4.57 -1.92
CA PRO A 165 -14.32 4.78 -2.06
C PRO A 165 -13.99 5.94 -3.00
N ARG A 166 -12.92 6.68 -2.66
CA ARG A 166 -12.37 7.76 -3.47
C ARG A 166 -10.84 7.74 -3.41
N LEU A 167 -10.19 7.53 -4.54
CA LEU A 167 -8.73 7.55 -4.66
C LEU A 167 -8.20 8.98 -4.51
N LEU A 168 -7.21 9.17 -3.64
CA LEU A 168 -6.45 10.41 -3.51
C LEU A 168 -5.26 10.41 -4.46
N THR A 169 -5.11 11.49 -5.23
CA THR A 169 -4.08 11.61 -6.27
C THR A 169 -2.91 12.52 -5.86
N SER A 170 -2.85 13.01 -4.62
CA SER A 170 -1.81 13.95 -4.15
C SER A 170 -0.60 13.29 -3.47
N GLU A 171 -0.67 12.03 -3.04
CA GLU A 171 0.40 11.40 -2.24
C GLU A 171 1.65 10.93 -3.02
N GLN A 172 2.83 11.28 -2.53
CA GLN A 172 4.09 11.04 -3.27
C GLN A 172 4.59 9.59 -3.25
N SER A 173 4.55 8.92 -2.10
CA SER A 173 5.20 7.60 -1.90
C SER A 173 4.23 6.43 -1.78
N ASN A 174 2.97 6.70 -1.47
CA ASN A 174 1.93 5.71 -1.20
C ASN A 174 0.67 6.00 -2.03
N SER A 175 -0.34 5.16 -1.89
CA SER A 175 -1.66 5.41 -2.47
C SER A 175 -2.71 5.36 -1.37
N SER A 176 -3.64 6.31 -1.38
CA SER A 176 -4.67 6.40 -0.35
C SER A 176 -6.07 6.44 -0.91
N LEU A 177 -6.99 5.77 -0.23
CA LEU A 177 -8.42 5.73 -0.51
C LEU A 177 -9.17 6.33 0.67
N VAL A 178 -10.01 7.32 0.41
CA VAL A 178 -10.99 7.79 1.40
C VAL A 178 -12.28 7.00 1.23
N TYR A 179 -12.88 6.55 2.32
CA TYR A 179 -14.15 5.84 2.35
C TYR A 179 -15.21 6.68 3.07
N GLY A 180 -16.20 7.17 2.32
CA GLY A 180 -17.35 7.92 2.85
C GLY A 180 -16.96 9.11 3.74
N ASP A 181 -15.83 9.75 3.46
CA ASP A 181 -15.20 10.81 4.27
C ASP A 181 -15.07 10.48 5.78
N THR A 182 -15.06 9.19 6.12
CA THR A 182 -15.01 8.69 7.51
C THR A 182 -13.67 8.01 7.79
N PHE A 183 -13.15 7.26 6.82
CA PHE A 183 -11.87 6.56 6.94
C PHE A 183 -10.97 6.85 5.76
N ILE A 184 -9.66 6.76 6.01
CA ILE A 184 -8.63 6.77 4.98
C ILE A 184 -7.81 5.49 5.10
N LEU A 185 -7.70 4.76 3.99
CA LEU A 185 -6.80 3.63 3.84
C LEU A 185 -5.56 4.08 3.12
N LYS A 186 -4.41 3.98 3.77
CA LYS A 186 -3.09 4.17 3.18
C LYS A 186 -2.51 2.82 2.80
N LEU A 187 -2.19 2.65 1.52
CA LEU A 187 -1.55 1.46 0.97
C LEU A 187 -0.06 1.74 0.76
N PHE A 188 0.78 0.97 1.45
CA PHE A 188 2.22 1.09 1.34
C PHE A 188 2.69 0.49 0.02
N ARG A 189 3.18 1.33 -0.89
CA ARG A 189 3.55 0.88 -2.24
C ARG A 189 4.90 0.19 -2.26
N ARG A 190 5.89 0.74 -1.56
CA ARG A 190 7.16 0.07 -1.30
C ARG A 190 7.09 -0.64 0.04
N VAL A 191 7.32 -1.94 0.03
CA VAL A 191 7.19 -2.83 1.19
C VAL A 191 8.57 -3.06 1.79
N VAL A 192 8.66 -2.92 3.10
CA VAL A 192 9.86 -3.19 3.89
C VAL A 192 9.55 -4.26 4.95
N PRO A 193 10.52 -5.09 5.35
CA PRO A 193 10.36 -5.99 6.49
C PRO A 193 10.01 -5.23 7.78
N GLY A 194 9.17 -5.84 8.60
CA GLY A 194 8.66 -5.26 9.84
C GLY A 194 7.36 -4.47 9.68
N LEU A 195 6.88 -3.94 10.81
CA LEU A 195 5.77 -3.00 10.81
C LEU A 195 6.19 -1.69 10.15
N ASN A 196 5.30 -1.14 9.34
CA ASN A 196 5.52 0.19 8.80
C ASN A 196 5.41 1.22 9.93
N PRO A 197 6.31 2.23 10.03
CA PRO A 197 6.20 3.27 11.05
C PRO A 197 4.86 4.04 11.05
N ASP A 198 4.22 4.15 9.88
CA ASP A 198 2.87 4.75 9.74
C ASP A 198 1.75 3.87 10.32
N LEU A 199 2.07 2.66 10.78
CA LEU A 199 1.18 1.76 11.52
C LEU A 199 1.67 1.58 12.97
N GLU A 200 2.96 1.31 13.15
CA GLU A 200 3.58 1.04 14.46
C GLU A 200 3.42 2.22 15.43
N LEU A 201 3.80 3.43 15.00
CA LEU A 201 3.78 4.60 15.89
C LEU A 201 2.35 5.00 16.26
N PRO A 202 1.38 5.07 15.33
CA PRO A 202 -0.02 5.34 15.70
C PRO A 202 -0.64 4.28 16.61
N LEU A 203 -0.28 2.99 16.44
CA LEU A 203 -0.73 1.94 17.36
C LEU A 203 -0.18 2.16 18.78
N ARG A 204 1.12 2.47 18.91
CA ARG A 204 1.71 2.77 20.22
C ARG A 204 1.10 4.01 20.86
N LEU A 205 0.95 5.09 20.09
CA LEU A 205 0.31 6.32 20.56
C LEU A 205 -1.11 6.07 21.06
N ALA A 206 -1.90 5.26 20.35
CA ALA A 206 -3.23 4.88 20.76
C ALA A 206 -3.23 4.06 22.07
N ALA A 207 -2.27 3.15 22.25
CA ALA A 207 -2.11 2.37 23.47
C ALA A 207 -1.78 3.24 24.70
N GLU A 208 -1.04 4.34 24.50
CA GLU A 208 -0.75 5.35 25.53
C GLU A 208 -1.88 6.39 25.71
N GLY A 209 -3.00 6.26 24.99
CA GLY A 209 -4.13 7.19 25.06
C GLY A 209 -3.86 8.56 24.41
N CYS A 210 -2.84 8.68 23.55
CA CYS A 210 -2.53 9.92 22.86
C CYS A 210 -3.51 10.16 21.70
N ALA A 211 -4.43 11.11 21.87
CA ALA A 211 -5.46 11.45 20.87
C ALA A 211 -4.98 12.40 19.75
N ARG A 212 -3.68 12.75 19.70
CA ARG A 212 -3.13 13.68 18.69
C ARG A 212 -3.00 13.07 17.30
N VAL A 213 -2.96 11.74 17.22
CA VAL A 213 -2.89 10.99 15.97
C VAL A 213 -4.10 10.06 15.90
N PRO A 214 -4.83 10.01 14.77
CA PRO A 214 -5.94 9.07 14.62
C PRO A 214 -5.48 7.63 14.83
N ALA A 215 -6.14 6.92 15.74
CA ALA A 215 -5.82 5.52 16.02
C ALA A 215 -6.14 4.63 14.81
N PRO A 216 -5.23 3.72 14.38
CA PRO A 216 -5.51 2.74 13.35
C PRO A 216 -6.74 1.88 13.69
N THR A 217 -7.67 1.76 12.74
CA THR A 217 -8.91 1.01 12.89
C THR A 217 -8.80 -0.41 12.32
N ALA A 218 -8.09 -0.56 11.20
CA ALA A 218 -7.79 -1.85 10.59
C ALA A 218 -6.46 -1.78 9.84
N TRP A 219 -5.80 -2.91 9.67
CA TRP A 219 -4.56 -3.00 8.89
C TRP A 219 -4.40 -4.40 8.34
N PHE A 220 -3.46 -4.53 7.40
CA PHE A 220 -3.10 -5.83 6.88
C PHE A 220 -1.61 -5.92 6.60
N LEU A 221 -1.11 -7.15 6.71
CA LEU A 221 0.29 -7.51 6.63
C LEU A 221 0.48 -8.67 5.65
N ALA A 222 1.71 -8.86 5.18
CA ALA A 222 2.14 -10.10 4.56
C ALA A 222 3.06 -10.87 5.49
N ASP A 223 2.73 -12.14 5.72
CA ASP A 223 3.59 -13.09 6.41
C ASP A 223 4.21 -14.01 5.34
N LEU A 224 5.46 -13.71 4.95
CA LEU A 224 6.11 -14.33 3.79
C LEU A 224 6.77 -15.68 4.10
N ASP A 225 7.12 -15.94 5.35
CA ASP A 225 7.66 -17.23 5.80
C ASP A 225 6.57 -18.08 6.44
N ALA A 226 6.47 -19.33 6.00
CA ALA A 226 5.50 -20.31 6.50
C ALA A 226 5.90 -20.76 7.92
N GLY A 227 5.55 -19.94 8.91
CA GLY A 227 5.97 -20.09 10.30
C GLY A 227 6.12 -18.76 11.04
N ALA A 228 6.14 -17.64 10.31
CA ALA A 228 6.24 -16.28 10.83
C ALA A 228 5.07 -15.98 11.77
N SER A 229 5.30 -16.25 13.04
CA SER A 229 4.44 -15.88 14.17
C SER A 229 5.01 -14.65 14.88
N ALA A 230 6.23 -14.24 14.51
CA ALA A 230 6.92 -13.09 15.07
C ALA A 230 6.61 -11.82 14.25
N PRO A 231 6.29 -10.68 14.90
CA PRO A 231 6.02 -9.40 14.23
C PRO A 231 7.16 -8.92 13.32
N GLU A 232 8.40 -9.30 13.62
CA GLU A 232 9.62 -8.89 12.91
C GLU A 232 9.76 -9.51 11.51
N GLU A 233 9.05 -10.60 11.24
CA GLU A 233 9.06 -11.31 9.94
C GLU A 233 7.87 -10.91 9.05
N SER A 234 6.94 -10.12 9.57
CA SER A 234 5.77 -9.62 8.84
C SER A 234 6.10 -8.31 8.13
N CYS A 235 5.49 -8.05 6.98
CA CYS A 235 5.62 -6.77 6.29
C CYS A 235 4.29 -6.00 6.35
N GLY A 236 4.30 -4.77 6.88
CA GLY A 236 3.11 -3.90 6.85
C GLY A 236 2.73 -3.52 5.41
N LEU A 237 1.45 -3.69 5.06
CA LEU A 237 0.96 -3.48 3.69
C LEU A 237 -0.02 -2.30 3.56
N GLY A 238 -0.79 -2.02 4.60
CA GLY A 238 -1.62 -0.84 4.63
C GLY A 238 -2.37 -0.69 5.95
N VAL A 239 -2.82 0.54 6.19
CA VAL A 239 -3.51 0.95 7.41
C VAL A 239 -4.74 1.76 7.07
N LEU A 240 -5.88 1.39 7.67
CA LEU A 240 -7.13 2.12 7.68
C LEU A 240 -7.23 2.87 9.02
N GLN A 241 -7.47 4.16 8.96
CA GLN A 241 -7.61 5.02 10.14
C GLN A 241 -8.70 6.06 9.91
N PRO A 242 -9.21 6.72 10.97
CA PRO A 242 -10.17 7.81 10.82
C PRO A 242 -9.65 8.90 9.89
N TYR A 243 -10.52 9.35 8.99
CA TYR A 243 -10.23 10.47 8.10
C TYR A 243 -10.70 11.77 8.77
N LEU A 244 -9.79 12.74 8.89
CA LEU A 244 -10.10 14.04 9.45
C LEU A 244 -10.71 14.94 8.38
N ALA A 245 -11.98 14.69 8.06
CA ALA A 245 -12.72 15.51 7.10
C ALA A 245 -12.78 16.98 7.56
N GLY A 246 -12.45 17.91 6.66
CA GLY A 246 -12.42 19.33 6.95
C GLY A 246 -11.17 19.80 7.71
N ALA A 247 -10.20 18.93 7.99
CA ALA A 247 -8.89 19.36 8.48
C ALA A 247 -8.17 20.21 7.42
N GLU A 248 -7.47 21.24 7.88
CA GLU A 248 -6.64 22.10 7.04
C GLU A 248 -5.18 21.67 7.15
N ASP A 249 -4.47 21.70 6.04
CA ASP A 249 -3.03 21.48 6.03
C ASP A 249 -2.32 22.64 6.74
N GLY A 250 -1.41 22.32 7.67
CA GLY A 250 -0.76 23.33 8.52
C GLY A 250 0.14 24.29 7.73
N TRP A 251 0.69 23.85 6.60
CA TRP A 251 1.48 24.71 5.72
C TRP A 251 0.58 25.68 4.95
N GLU A 252 -0.50 25.18 4.35
CA GLU A 252 -1.49 26.02 3.66
C GLU A 252 -2.15 27.04 4.60
N LEU A 253 -2.48 26.63 5.83
CA LEU A 253 -2.99 27.53 6.86
C LEU A 253 -1.98 28.66 7.15
N ALA A 254 -0.71 28.32 7.33
CA ALA A 254 0.34 29.31 7.61
C ALA A 254 0.53 30.30 6.45
N LEU A 255 0.54 29.80 5.21
CA LEU A 255 0.62 30.65 4.01
C LEU A 255 -0.58 31.59 3.92
N ARG A 256 -1.79 31.07 4.14
CA ARG A 256 -3.04 31.84 4.09
C ARG A 256 -3.08 32.94 5.16
N MET A 257 -2.65 32.65 6.39
CA MET A 257 -2.60 33.65 7.46
C MET A 257 -1.55 34.73 7.18
N ARG A 258 -0.38 34.34 6.66
CA ARG A 258 0.64 35.29 6.21
C ARG A 258 0.08 36.24 5.14
N ASP A 259 -0.61 35.70 4.13
CA ASP A 259 -1.14 36.50 3.02
C ASP A 259 -2.25 37.47 3.46
N LYS A 260 -2.94 37.16 4.57
CA LYS A 260 -3.93 38.04 5.21
C LYS A 260 -3.34 39.01 6.24
N GLY A 261 -2.04 38.91 6.55
CA GLY A 261 -1.41 39.70 7.62
C GLY A 261 -1.85 39.30 9.03
N GLU A 262 -2.37 38.09 9.22
CA GLU A 262 -2.83 37.55 10.50
C GLU A 262 -1.67 36.90 11.28
N SER A 263 -1.73 36.93 12.62
CA SER A 263 -0.69 36.32 13.47
C SER A 263 -0.84 34.80 13.57
N PHE A 264 0.21 34.06 13.19
CA PHE A 264 0.27 32.59 13.32
C PHE A 264 0.73 32.11 14.72
N THR A 265 0.95 33.01 15.67
CA THR A 265 1.54 32.66 16.98
C THR A 265 0.65 31.73 17.81
N GLY A 266 -0.68 31.84 17.70
CA GLY A 266 -1.62 30.96 18.38
C GLY A 266 -1.49 29.50 17.91
N GLU A 267 -1.56 29.32 16.59
CA GLU A 267 -1.44 28.01 15.93
C GLU A 267 -0.07 27.37 16.16
N ALA A 268 1.01 28.16 16.08
CA ALA A 268 2.36 27.67 16.36
C ALA A 268 2.51 27.15 17.81
N ARG A 269 1.91 27.82 18.80
CA ARG A 269 1.89 27.33 20.18
C ARG A 269 1.05 26.06 20.34
N ALA A 270 -0.09 25.98 19.65
CA ALA A 270 -0.94 24.80 19.67
C ALA A 270 -0.23 23.58 19.06
N LEU A 271 0.43 23.77 17.92
CA LEU A 271 1.27 22.75 17.28
C LEU A 271 2.40 22.30 18.21
N GLY A 272 3.11 23.23 18.85
CA GLY A 272 4.17 22.90 19.81
C GLY A 272 3.69 22.05 20.99
N ARG A 273 2.51 22.34 21.54
CA ARG A 273 1.90 21.50 22.59
C ARG A 273 1.56 20.10 22.07
N ALA A 274 0.91 20.02 20.90
CA ALA A 274 0.56 18.74 20.29
C ALA A 274 1.79 17.87 20.01
N THR A 275 2.87 18.44 19.49
CA THR A 275 4.14 17.73 19.28
C THR A 275 4.76 17.25 20.59
N ALA A 276 4.74 18.08 21.64
CA ALA A 276 5.24 17.68 22.96
C ALA A 276 4.45 16.51 23.56
N GLU A 277 3.12 16.52 23.43
CA GLU A 277 2.25 15.43 23.88
C GLU A 277 2.55 14.12 23.13
N VAL A 278 2.76 14.17 21.82
CA VAL A 278 3.17 12.99 21.03
C VAL A 278 4.53 12.46 21.48
N HIS A 279 5.52 13.34 21.66
CA HIS A 279 6.85 12.92 22.12
C HIS A 279 6.83 12.32 23.53
N ALA A 280 6.05 12.91 24.44
CA ALA A 280 5.90 12.37 25.80
C ALA A 280 5.25 10.98 25.78
N ALA A 281 4.23 10.78 24.96
CA ALA A 281 3.59 9.47 24.81
C ALA A 281 4.52 8.42 24.19
N LEU A 282 5.34 8.78 23.19
CA LEU A 282 6.31 7.84 22.61
C LEU A 282 7.46 7.47 23.56
N ALA A 283 7.74 8.29 24.57
CA ALA A 283 8.81 8.07 25.53
C ALA A 283 8.37 7.29 26.79
N ALA A 284 7.06 7.17 27.03
CA ALA A 284 6.47 6.42 28.14
C ALA A 284 6.59 4.91 27.91
#